data_AF-A0A969JWS2-F1
#
_entry.id   AF-A0A969JWS2-F1
#
_cell.length_a   1.000
_cell.length_b   1.000
_cell.length_c   1.000
_cell.angle_alpha   90.00
_cell.angle_beta   90.00
_cell.angle_gamma   90.00
#
_symmetry.space_group_name_H-M   'P 1'
#
loop_
_entity.id
_entity.type
_entity.pdbx_description
1 polymer ?
#
loop_
_entity_poly.entity_id
_entity_poly.type
_entity_poly.pdbx_seq_one_letter_code
_entity_poly.pdbx_strand_id
1 'polypeptide(L)' 'MVFGSFPLHPAGKPGTDRAAHLPSIATPMLFLSGTRDELASADLLAGVVKGLGERATLHWLETADHGYRVQKRT' A
#
# COMPACT_ATOMS: atom_id res chain seq x y z
N MET A 1 3.73 8.29 -10.88
CA MET A 1 4.64 7.73 -9.84
C MET A 1 4.20 6.31 -9.54
N VAL A 2 5.14 5.43 -9.23
CA VAL A 2 4.84 4.04 -8.86
C VAL A 2 5.45 3.77 -7.49
N PHE A 3 4.64 3.28 -6.56
CA PHE A 3 5.03 2.90 -5.21
C PHE A 3 4.89 1.39 -5.08
N GLY A 4 6.02 0.70 -4.97
CA GLY A 4 6.05 -0.73 -4.69
C GLY A 4 6.23 -0.97 -3.20
N SER A 5 5.32 -1.74 -2.59
CA SER A 5 5.32 -2.07 -1.16
C SER A 5 5.56 -0.83 -0.29
N PHE A 6 4.70 0.19 -0.45
CA PHE A 6 4.86 1.45 0.28
C PHE A 6 4.70 1.21 1.79
N PRO A 7 5.76 1.36 2.60
CA PRO A 7 5.67 1.03 4.02
C PRO A 7 4.89 2.14 4.75
N LEU A 8 3.62 1.91 5.00
CA LEU A 8 2.77 2.84 5.75
C LEU A 8 3.23 2.97 7.20
N HIS A 9 3.68 1.87 7.79
CA HIS A 9 4.03 1.79 9.19
C HIS A 9 5.03 0.66 9.49
N PRO A 10 5.73 0.68 10.63
CA PRO A 10 6.47 -0.48 11.12
C PRO A 10 5.54 -1.67 11.40
N ALA A 11 6.09 -2.90 11.29
CA ALA A 11 5.34 -4.11 11.62
C ALA A 11 4.89 -4.08 13.10
N GLY A 12 3.64 -4.47 13.34
CA GLY A 12 3.03 -4.45 14.67
C GLY A 12 2.67 -3.05 15.21
N LYS A 13 2.82 -1.98 14.41
CA LYS A 13 2.43 -0.62 14.79
C LYS A 13 1.58 0.05 13.71
N PRO A 14 0.33 -0.38 13.46
CA PRO A 14 -0.49 0.12 12.37
C PRO A 14 -0.70 1.65 12.44
N GLY A 15 -0.58 2.33 11.30
CA GLY A 15 -0.71 3.78 11.19
C GLY A 15 -0.53 4.26 9.76
N THR A 16 -0.83 5.54 9.51
CA THR A 16 -0.75 6.14 8.16
C THR A 16 0.13 7.39 8.11
N ASP A 17 0.89 7.69 9.17
CA ASP A 17 1.71 8.91 9.27
C ASP A 17 2.67 9.08 8.08
N ARG A 18 3.22 7.97 7.56
CA ARG A 18 4.10 8.00 6.39
C ARG A 18 3.38 8.41 5.09
N ALA A 19 2.06 8.29 5.02
CA ALA A 19 1.24 8.74 3.90
C ALA A 19 0.80 10.21 3.98
N ALA A 20 1.07 10.92 5.08
CA ALA A 20 0.54 12.27 5.33
C ALA A 20 0.92 13.31 4.25
N HIS A 21 2.02 13.08 3.53
CA HIS A 21 2.49 13.97 2.46
C HIS A 21 1.81 13.70 1.10
N LEU A 22 1.24 12.52 0.88
CA LEU A 22 0.68 12.11 -0.41
C LEU A 22 -0.44 13.03 -0.93
N PRO A 23 -1.33 13.61 -0.09
CA PRO A 23 -2.31 14.61 -0.54
C PRO A 23 -1.73 15.75 -1.36
N SER A 24 -0.51 16.20 -1.07
CA SER A 24 0.15 17.33 -1.75
C SER A 24 0.67 17.01 -3.17
N ILE A 25 0.74 15.73 -3.57
CA ILE A 25 1.36 15.30 -4.83
C ILE A 25 0.34 15.29 -5.97
N ALA A 26 0.39 16.24 -6.91
CA ALA A 26 -0.57 16.34 -8.00
C ALA A 26 -0.45 15.23 -9.08
N THR A 27 0.70 14.54 -9.16
CA THR A 27 0.97 13.53 -10.20
C THR A 27 0.20 12.23 -9.94
N PRO A 28 -0.30 11.53 -10.99
CA PRO A 28 -0.92 10.21 -10.83
C PRO A 28 -0.01 9.19 -10.12
N MET A 29 -0.60 8.38 -9.24
CA MET A 29 0.09 7.44 -8.36
C MET A 29 -0.46 6.02 -8.52
N LEU A 30 0.41 5.05 -8.77
CA LEU A 30 0.09 3.63 -8.73
C LEU A 30 0.73 2.99 -7.50
N PHE A 31 -0.07 2.29 -6.70
CA PHE A 31 0.38 1.50 -5.57
C PHE A 31 0.32 0.02 -5.92
N LEU A 32 1.43 -0.70 -5.72
CA LEU A 32 1.53 -2.14 -5.86
C LEU A 32 1.87 -2.70 -4.48
N SER A 33 1.01 -3.56 -3.93
CA SER A 33 1.23 -4.11 -2.59
C SER A 33 0.70 -5.52 -2.48
N GLY A 34 1.36 -6.34 -1.67
CA GLY A 34 0.88 -7.66 -1.30
C GLY A 34 -0.30 -7.58 -0.34
N THR A 35 -1.25 -8.53 -0.44
CA THR A 35 -2.39 -8.60 0.52
C THR A 35 -1.96 -9.07 1.92
N ARG A 36 -0.72 -9.54 2.09
CA ARG A 36 -0.10 -9.94 3.36
C ARG A 36 1.06 -9.03 3.78
N ASP A 37 1.09 -7.78 3.31
CA ASP A 37 2.11 -6.81 3.69
C ASP A 37 1.92 -6.36 5.15
N GLU A 38 2.84 -6.76 6.03
CA GLU A 38 2.83 -6.40 7.45
C GLU A 38 3.24 -4.94 7.73
N LEU A 39 3.83 -4.25 6.74
CA LEU A 39 4.20 -2.84 6.79
C LEU A 39 3.13 -1.93 6.18
N ALA A 40 2.11 -2.52 5.55
CA ALA A 40 0.99 -1.79 4.96
C ALA A 40 -0.30 -2.64 5.06
N SER A 41 -0.97 -2.58 6.22
CA SER A 41 -2.25 -3.26 6.40
C SER A 41 -3.23 -2.90 5.29
N ALA A 42 -3.90 -3.92 4.72
CA ALA A 42 -4.71 -3.77 3.51
C ALA A 42 -5.78 -2.67 3.64
N ASP A 43 -6.50 -2.63 4.75
CA ASP A 43 -7.54 -1.63 5.02
C ASP A 43 -6.99 -0.21 5.12
N LEU A 44 -5.82 -0.04 5.74
CA LEU A 44 -5.17 1.26 5.89
C LEU A 44 -4.70 1.78 4.52
N LEU A 45 -4.06 0.92 3.72
CA LEU A 45 -3.59 1.31 2.40
C LEU A 45 -4.74 1.61 1.45
N ALA A 46 -5.79 0.79 1.46
CA ALA A 46 -7.01 1.06 0.70
C ALA A 46 -7.64 2.40 1.12
N GLY A 47 -7.70 2.68 2.42
CA GLY A 47 -8.21 3.94 2.96
C GLY A 47 -7.41 5.15 2.51
N VAL A 48 -6.07 5.07 2.58
CA VAL A 48 -5.17 6.11 2.08
C VAL A 48 -5.40 6.35 0.59
N VAL A 49 -5.35 5.31 -0.23
CA VAL A 49 -5.52 5.45 -1.70
C VAL A 49 -6.88 6.02 -2.04
N LYS A 50 -7.95 5.56 -1.39
CA LYS A 50 -9.30 6.12 -1.56
C LYS A 50 -9.34 7.61 -1.24
N GLY A 51 -8.67 8.05 -0.18
CA GLY A 51 -8.57 9.47 0.20
C GLY A 51 -7.81 10.33 -0.82
N LEU A 52 -6.96 9.73 -1.66
CA LEU A 52 -6.26 10.45 -2.72
C LEU A 52 -7.14 10.65 -3.97
N GLY A 53 -8.28 9.96 -4.09
CA GLY A 53 -9.22 10.11 -5.22
C GLY A 53 -8.71 9.52 -6.54
N GLU A 54 -9.22 10.03 -7.66
CA GLU A 54 -9.00 9.48 -9.02
C GLU A 54 -7.53 9.47 -9.47
N ARG A 55 -6.69 10.26 -8.81
CA ARG A 55 -5.25 10.34 -9.08
C ARG A 55 -4.45 9.17 -8.48
N ALA A 56 -5.08 8.29 -7.70
CA ALA A 56 -4.40 7.13 -7.13
C ALA A 56 -5.14 5.83 -7.42
N THR A 57 -4.37 4.81 -7.81
CA THR A 57 -4.86 3.45 -8.04
C THR A 57 -4.08 2.47 -7.18
N LEU A 58 -4.76 1.47 -6.63
CA LEU A 58 -4.17 0.39 -5.85
C LEU A 58 -4.36 -0.93 -6.58
N HIS A 59 -3.27 -1.64 -6.82
CA HIS A 59 -3.28 -2.99 -7.36
C HIS A 59 -2.73 -3.97 -6.34
N TRP A 60 -3.56 -4.96 -6.00
CA TRP A 60 -3.22 -5.99 -5.04
C TRP A 60 -2.50 -7.16 -5.70
N LEU A 61 -1.41 -7.60 -5.06
CA LEU A 61 -0.73 -8.84 -5.35
C LEU A 61 -1.23 -9.89 -4.36
N GLU A 62 -2.12 -10.75 -4.85
CA GLU A 62 -2.78 -11.76 -4.03
C GLU A 62 -1.76 -12.68 -3.34
N THR A 63 -1.95 -12.89 -2.05
CA THR A 63 -1.13 -13.74 -1.15
C THR A 63 0.33 -13.30 -0.97
N ALA A 64 0.74 -12.22 -1.62
CA ALA A 64 2.10 -11.71 -1.55
C ALA A 64 2.34 -10.95 -0.23
N ASP A 65 3.54 -11.05 0.32
CA ASP A 65 4.02 -10.22 1.42
C ASP A 65 4.68 -8.92 0.91
N HIS A 66 5.28 -8.14 1.82
CA HIS A 66 6.00 -6.90 1.50
C HIS A 66 7.13 -7.11 0.46
N GLY A 67 7.77 -8.27 0.49
CA GLY A 67 8.84 -8.65 -0.44
C GLY A 67 8.33 -9.35 -1.70
N TYR A 68 7.02 -9.28 -1.96
CA TYR A 68 6.33 -9.95 -3.06
C TYR A 68 6.42 -11.48 -3.04
N ARG A 69 6.71 -12.10 -1.89
CA ARG A 69 6.67 -13.56 -1.77
C ARG A 69 5.24 -14.03 -1.63
N VAL A 70 4.79 -14.79 -2.62
CA VAL A 70 3.48 -15.45 -2.63
C VAL A 70 3.51 -16.74 -1.81
N GLN A 71 2.38 -17.12 -1.24
CA GLN A 71 2.26 -18.44 -0.63
C GLN A 71 2.30 -19.52 -1.71
N LYS A 72 2.94 -20.66 -1.41
CA LYS A 72 2.84 -21.84 -2.28
C LYS A 72 1.43 -22.39 -2.19
N ARG A 73 0.78 -22.63 -3.33
CA ARG A 73 -0.45 -23.42 -3.37
C ARG A 73 -0.09 -24.87 -3.08
N THR A 74 -0.67 -25.43 -2.02
CA THR A 74 -0.59 -26.85 -1.65
C THR A 74 -1.79 -27.59 -2.21
#